data_AF-A0A349K5S5-F1
#
_entry.id   AF-A0A349K5S5-F1
#
_cell.length_a   1.000
_cell.length_b   1.000
_cell.length_c   1.000
_cell.angle_alpha   90.00
_cell.angle_beta   90.00
_cell.angle_gamma   90.00
#
_symmetry.space_group_name_H-M   'P 1'
#
loop_
_entity.id
_entity.type
_entity.pdbx_description
1 polymer ?
#
loop_
_entity_poly.entity_id
_entity_poly.type
_entity_poly.pdbx_seq_one_letter_code
_entity_poly.pdbx_strand_id
1 'polypeptide(L)'
;MELNQIGVEEFRKAKEGLLKSVPSQFESNQQITSQLLNMAAFDLPLDYFDTNIGKISDLTLDEVRESAMKHISPTEIKMIVVGDRDKIQKPLEELGYPLFVIDMYGNSI
;
A
#
# COMPACT_ATOMS: atom_id res chain seq x y z
N MET A 1 -19.57 -3.53 -4.76
CA MET A 1 -18.89 -2.31 -4.30
C MET A 1 -18.61 -1.47 -5.53
N GLU A 2 -19.20 -0.27 -5.63
CA GLU A 2 -18.75 0.69 -6.63
C GLU A 2 -17.35 1.16 -6.23
N LEU A 3 -16.38 1.02 -7.14
CA LEU A 3 -15.05 1.57 -6.93
C LEU A 3 -15.14 3.08 -7.09
N ASN A 4 -15.10 3.81 -5.99
CA ASN A 4 -14.91 5.26 -6.03
C ASN A 4 -13.58 5.53 -6.73
N GLN A 5 -13.64 6.26 -7.84
CA GLN A 5 -12.43 6.62 -8.58
C GLN A 5 -11.60 7.62 -7.77
N ILE A 6 -10.28 7.49 -7.89
CA ILE A 6 -9.32 8.41 -7.27
C ILE A 6 -9.61 9.83 -7.74
N GLY A 7 -9.80 10.75 -6.79
CA GLY A 7 -10.09 12.16 -7.09
C GLY A 7 -8.86 12.95 -7.53
N VAL A 8 -9.05 14.03 -8.29
CA VAL A 8 -7.93 14.90 -8.74
C VAL A 8 -7.14 15.46 -7.55
N GLU A 9 -7.85 15.91 -6.52
CA GLU A 9 -7.21 16.51 -5.34
C GLU A 9 -6.53 15.47 -4.45
N GLU A 10 -7.10 14.26 -4.35
CA GLU A 10 -6.48 13.13 -3.67
C GLU A 10 -5.16 12.74 -4.35
N PHE A 11 -5.19 12.60 -5.67
CA PHE A 11 -4.01 12.33 -6.49
C PHE A 11 -2.93 13.40 -6.32
N ARG A 12 -3.30 14.68 -6.42
CA ARG A 12 -2.36 15.80 -6.24
C ARG A 12 -1.70 15.76 -4.86
N LYS A 13 -2.50 15.60 -3.79
CA LYS A 13 -2.00 15.54 -2.42
C LYS A 13 -1.09 14.33 -2.19
N ALA A 14 -1.48 13.15 -2.66
CA ALA A 14 -0.68 11.94 -2.52
C ALA A 14 0.67 12.08 -3.25
N LYS A 15 0.65 12.55 -4.50
CA LYS A 15 1.86 12.79 -5.30
C LYS A 15 2.81 13.79 -4.64
N GLU A 16 2.29 14.93 -4.17
CA GLU A 16 3.10 15.91 -3.44
C GLU A 16 3.65 15.35 -2.13
N GLY A 17 2.86 14.57 -1.40
CA GLY A 17 3.28 13.92 -0.15
C GLY A 17 4.45 12.97 -0.38
N LEU A 18 4.37 12.12 -1.40
CA LEU A 18 5.45 11.20 -1.77
C LEU A 18 6.74 11.96 -2.11
N LEU A 19 6.67 12.97 -2.98
CA LEU A 19 7.84 13.76 -3.37
C LEU A 19 8.47 14.50 -2.17
N LYS A 20 7.65 15.12 -1.33
CA LYS A 20 8.11 15.85 -0.13
C LYS A 20 8.65 14.92 0.97
N SER A 21 8.29 13.63 0.95
CA SER A 21 8.80 12.64 1.90
C SER A 21 10.18 12.09 1.55
N VAL A 22 10.72 12.38 0.35
CA VAL A 22 12.02 11.81 -0.04
C VAL A 22 13.17 12.35 0.81
N PRO A 23 13.30 13.67 1.05
CA PRO A 23 14.41 14.18 1.87
C PRO A 23 14.44 13.61 3.29
N SER A 24 13.27 13.33 3.90
CA SER A 24 13.22 12.81 5.27
C SER A 24 13.77 11.38 5.41
N GLN A 25 13.98 10.70 4.28
CA GLN A 25 14.62 9.39 4.23
C GLN A 25 16.16 9.45 4.24
N PHE A 26 16.76 10.65 4.31
CA PHE A 26 18.21 10.85 4.25
C PHE A 26 18.76 11.78 5.35
N GLU A 27 18.02 12.00 6.43
CA GLU A 27 18.39 12.97 7.49
C GLU A 27 19.48 12.45 8.45
N SER A 28 19.75 11.15 8.46
CA SER A 28 20.75 10.52 9.32
C SER A 28 21.55 9.43 8.60
N ASN A 29 22.76 9.16 9.11
CA ASN A 29 23.62 8.10 8.59
C ASN A 29 22.94 6.72 8.57
N GLN A 30 22.09 6.44 9.57
CA GLN A 30 21.34 5.19 9.64
C GLN A 30 20.32 5.07 8.51
N GLN A 31 19.61 6.17 8.20
CA GLN A 31 18.64 6.19 7.11
C GLN A 31 19.34 6.08 5.75
N ILE A 32 20.42 6.83 5.53
CA ILE A 32 21.24 6.74 4.32
C ILE A 32 21.73 5.29 4.11
N THR A 33 22.26 4.67 5.16
CA THR A 33 22.73 3.27 5.09
C THR A 33 21.59 2.32 4.76
N SER A 34 20.40 2.50 5.34
CA SER A 34 19.22 1.70 5.03
C SER A 34 18.83 1.82 3.55
N GLN A 35 18.88 3.02 2.98
CA GLN A 35 18.59 3.23 1.56
C GLN A 35 19.62 2.54 0.66
N LEU A 36 20.91 2.65 0.96
CA LEU A 36 21.97 1.97 0.21
C LEU A 36 21.84 0.45 0.29
N LEU A 37 21.49 -0.10 1.47
CA LEU A 37 21.25 -1.53 1.64
C LEU A 37 20.05 -1.99 0.81
N ASN A 38 18.96 -1.23 0.79
CA ASN A 38 17.80 -1.54 -0.07
C ASN A 38 18.19 -1.50 -1.55
N MET A 39 18.94 -0.50 -1.99
CA MET A 39 19.41 -0.42 -3.38
C MET A 39 20.25 -1.64 -3.75
N ALA A 40 21.18 -2.05 -2.89
CA ALA A 40 21.99 -3.24 -3.12
C ALA A 40 21.16 -4.54 -3.10
N ALA A 41 20.21 -4.66 -2.17
CA ALA A 41 19.39 -5.86 -2.01
C ALA A 41 18.45 -6.12 -3.20
N PHE A 42 17.96 -5.05 -3.83
CA PHE A 42 17.06 -5.11 -4.99
C PHE A 42 17.74 -4.81 -6.32
N ASP A 43 19.08 -4.74 -6.36
CA ASP A 43 19.88 -4.44 -7.55
C ASP A 43 19.41 -3.16 -8.28
N LEU A 44 19.13 -2.11 -7.50
CA LEU A 44 18.68 -0.83 -8.01
C LEU A 44 19.86 -0.02 -8.55
N PRO A 45 19.68 0.75 -9.65
CA PRO A 45 20.74 1.55 -10.22
C PRO A 45 21.15 2.69 -9.28
N LEU A 46 22.38 3.18 -9.40
CA LEU A 46 22.92 4.22 -8.51
C LEU A 46 22.17 5.56 -8.60
N ASP A 47 21.49 5.82 -9.71
CA ASP A 47 20.65 6.99 -9.95
C ASP A 47 19.16 6.75 -9.61
N TYR A 48 18.86 5.67 -8.87
CA TYR A 48 17.49 5.27 -8.56
C TYR A 48 16.65 6.41 -7.97
N PHE A 49 17.16 7.14 -6.98
CA PHE A 49 16.38 8.20 -6.33
C PHE A 49 16.13 9.39 -7.26
N ASP A 50 17.13 9.81 -8.04
CA ASP A 50 16.98 10.91 -9.00
C ASP A 50 15.95 10.54 -10.09
N THR A 51 16.06 9.34 -10.65
CA THR A 51 15.15 8.86 -11.70
C THR A 51 13.75 8.60 -11.16
N ASN A 52 13.62 8.08 -9.94
CA ASN A 52 12.32 7.74 -9.35
C ASN A 52 11.52 9.00 -8.94
N ILE A 53 12.19 10.05 -8.45
CA ILE A 53 11.55 11.35 -8.20
C ILE A 53 10.95 11.91 -9.50
N GLY A 54 11.71 11.87 -10.60
CA GLY A 54 11.23 12.29 -11.92
C GLY A 54 10.01 11.48 -12.36
N LYS A 55 10.10 10.15 -12.30
CA LYS A 55 8.99 9.24 -12.64
C LYS A 55 7.72 9.54 -11.84
N ILE A 56 7.84 9.72 -10.52
CA ILE A 56 6.69 10.06 -9.67
C ILE A 56 6.13 11.44 -10.04
N SER A 57 7.00 12.41 -10.34
CA SER A 57 6.62 13.75 -10.77
C SER A 57 5.91 13.77 -12.13
N ASP A 58 6.16 12.78 -12.99
CA ASP A 58 5.56 12.71 -14.32
C ASP A 58 4.27 11.87 -14.37
N LEU A 59 3.99 11.07 -13.33
CA LEU A 59 2.76 10.26 -13.24
C LEU A 59 1.50 11.11 -13.46
N THR A 60 0.55 10.53 -14.17
CA THR A 60 -0.79 11.08 -14.43
C THR A 60 -1.85 10.36 -13.60
N LEU A 61 -3.00 11.02 -13.41
CA LEU A 61 -4.13 10.43 -12.69
C LEU A 61 -4.65 9.16 -13.37
N ASP A 62 -4.67 9.14 -14.70
CA ASP A 62 -5.19 8.01 -15.46
C ASP A 62 -4.27 6.79 -15.38
N GLU A 63 -2.94 6.98 -15.41
CA GLU A 63 -1.98 5.88 -15.18
C GLU A 63 -2.15 5.25 -13.80
N VAL A 64 -2.40 6.06 -12.77
CA VAL A 64 -2.64 5.55 -11.41
C VAL A 64 -3.96 4.77 -11.34
N ARG A 65 -5.01 5.28 -11.98
CA ARG A 65 -6.31 4.58 -12.06
C ARG A 65 -6.19 3.25 -12.82
N GLU A 66 -5.49 3.25 -13.94
CA GLU A 66 -5.23 2.04 -14.72
C GLU A 66 -4.45 1.00 -13.91
N SER A 67 -3.37 1.44 -13.26
CA SER A 67 -2.56 0.59 -12.37
C SER A 67 -3.39 -0.01 -11.24
N ALA A 68 -4.26 0.80 -10.60
CA ALA A 68 -5.16 0.33 -9.56
C ALA A 68 -6.12 -0.76 -10.08
N MET A 69 -6.75 -0.56 -11.25
CA MET A 69 -7.63 -1.56 -11.86
C MET A 69 -6.88 -2.84 -12.27
N LYS A 70 -5.61 -2.72 -12.67
CA LYS A 70 -4.79 -3.85 -13.10
C LYS A 70 -4.30 -4.72 -11.94
N HIS A 71 -3.99 -4.11 -10.80
CA HIS A 71 -3.30 -4.78 -9.70
C HIS A 71 -4.16 -5.02 -8.46
N ILE A 72 -5.27 -4.30 -8.30
CA ILE A 72 -6.20 -4.47 -7.18
C ILE A 72 -7.44 -5.20 -7.67
N SER A 73 -7.63 -6.43 -7.20
CA SER A 73 -8.81 -7.26 -7.46
C SER A 73 -9.74 -7.21 -6.25
N PRO A 74 -10.85 -6.43 -6.29
CA PRO A 74 -11.72 -6.25 -5.13
C PRO A 74 -12.39 -7.56 -4.68
N THR A 75 -12.49 -8.53 -5.58
CA THR A 75 -13.09 -9.85 -5.33
C THR A 75 -12.12 -10.83 -4.65
N GLU A 76 -10.83 -10.52 -4.59
CA GLU A 76 -9.79 -11.39 -4.02
C GLU A 76 -9.16 -10.80 -2.74
N ILE A 77 -9.78 -9.76 -2.18
CA ILE A 77 -9.33 -9.15 -0.93
C ILE A 77 -9.58 -10.11 0.23
N LYS A 78 -8.53 -10.39 0.99
CA LYS A 78 -8.60 -11.13 2.26
C LYS A 78 -8.59 -10.14 3.41
N MET A 79 -9.59 -10.21 4.28
CA MET A 79 -9.67 -9.42 5.50
C MET A 79 -9.36 -10.30 6.70
N ILE A 80 -8.39 -9.89 7.52
CA ILE A 80 -8.04 -10.59 8.76
C ILE A 80 -8.47 -9.68 9.92
N VAL A 81 -9.29 -10.22 10.81
CA VAL A 81 -9.76 -9.52 12.01
C VAL A 81 -9.26 -10.26 13.23
N VAL A 82 -8.54 -9.56 14.11
CA VAL A 82 -8.00 -10.11 15.36
C VAL A 82 -8.68 -9.41 16.53
N GLY A 83 -9.32 -10.18 17.41
CA GLY A 83 -9.99 -9.63 18.58
C GLY A 83 -10.69 -10.70 19.41
N ASP A 84 -11.39 -10.25 20.45
CA ASP A 84 -12.23 -11.09 21.29
C ASP A 84 -13.45 -11.59 20.51
N ARG A 85 -13.47 -12.89 20.20
CA ARG A 85 -14.46 -13.54 19.33
C ARG A 85 -15.89 -13.22 19.74
N ASP A 86 -16.18 -13.28 21.04
CA ASP A 86 -17.54 -13.09 21.57
C ASP A 86 -18.07 -11.68 21.32
N LYS A 87 -17.18 -10.70 21.15
CA LYS A 87 -17.53 -9.29 20.89
C LYS A 87 -17.63 -8.96 19.41
N ILE A 88 -16.91 -9.67 18.55
CA ILE A 88 -16.76 -9.30 17.13
C ILE A 88 -17.52 -10.22 16.18
N GLN A 89 -17.83 -11.46 16.57
CA GLN A 89 -18.40 -12.45 15.65
C GLN A 89 -19.74 -11.99 15.07
N LYS A 90 -20.68 -11.56 15.93
CA LYS A 90 -22.03 -11.19 15.49
C LYS A 90 -22.04 -9.99 14.51
N PRO A 91 -21.35 -8.86 14.80
CA PRO A 91 -21.23 -7.78 13.82
C PRO A 91 -20.59 -8.20 12.49
N LEU A 92 -19.64 -9.15 12.50
CA LEU A 92 -18.99 -9.64 11.28
C LEU A 92 -19.92 -10.51 10.43
N GLU A 93 -20.75 -11.35 11.07
CA GLU A 93 -21.79 -12.13 10.41
C GLU A 93 -22.83 -11.22 9.73
N GLU A 94 -23.20 -10.11 10.39
CA GLU A 94 -24.15 -9.12 9.85
C GLU A 94 -23.64 -8.42 8.58
N LEU A 95 -22.32 -8.41 8.32
CA LEU A 95 -21.74 -7.87 7.08
C LEU A 95 -21.98 -8.77 5.86
N GLY A 96 -22.37 -10.03 6.06
CA GLY A 96 -22.72 -10.95 4.98
C GLY A 96 -21.55 -11.45 4.14
N TYR A 97 -20.30 -11.28 4.61
CA TYR A 97 -19.11 -11.85 3.98
C TYR A 97 -18.83 -13.26 4.50
N PRO A 98 -18.19 -14.15 3.70
CA PRO A 98 -17.71 -15.43 4.18
C PRO A 98 -16.74 -15.24 5.36
N LEU A 99 -17.08 -15.83 6.52
CA LEU A 99 -16.28 -15.77 7.72
C LEU A 99 -15.56 -17.11 7.92
N PHE A 100 -14.24 -17.05 8.04
CA PHE A 100 -13.39 -18.20 8.37
C PHE A 100 -12.71 -17.92 9.70
N VAL A 101 -12.94 -18.78 10.68
CA VAL A 101 -12.22 -18.71 11.95
C VAL A 101 -10.93 -19.52 11.79
N ILE A 102 -9.79 -18.88 12.08
CA ILE A 102 -8.47 -19.47 11.94
C ILE A 102 -7.67 -19.33 13.23
N ASP A 103 -6.77 -20.27 13.50
CA ASP A 103 -5.78 -20.18 14.55
C ASP A 103 -4.57 -19.30 14.14
N MET A 104 -3.60 -19.15 15.04
CA MET A 104 -2.36 -18.38 14.81
C MET A 104 -1.47 -18.91 13.68
N TYR A 105 -1.71 -20.13 13.21
CA TYR A 105 -0.99 -20.78 12.13
C TYR A 105 -1.77 -20.77 10.80
N GLY A 106 -3.01 -20.27 10.81
CA GLY A 106 -3.88 -20.23 9.63
C GLY A 106 -4.72 -21.48 9.43
N ASN A 107 -4.77 -22.41 10.40
CA ASN A 107 -5.65 -23.58 10.32
C ASN A 107 -7.07 -23.18 10.74
N SER A 108 -8.07 -23.73 10.05
CA SER A 108 -9.49 -23.49 10.41
C SER A 108 -9.86 -24.16 11.73
N ILE A 109 -10.69 -23.47 12.53
CA ILE A 109 -11.22 -23.94 13.82
C ILE A 109 -12.74 -23.82 13.92
#